data_AF-A0A315XXL6-F1
#
_entry.id   AF-A0A315XXL6-F1
#
_cell.length_a   1.000
_cell.length_b   1.000
_cell.length_c   1.000
_cell.angle_alpha   90.00
_cell.angle_beta   90.00
_cell.angle_gamma   90.00
#
_symmetry.space_group_name_H-M   'P 1'
#
loop_
_entity.id
_entity.type
_entity.pdbx_description
1 polymer ?
#
loop_
_entity_poly.entity_id
_entity_poly.type
_entity_poly.pdbx_seq_one_letter_code
_entity_poly.pdbx_strand_id
1 'polypeptide(L)' 'MNKNDTAVEREKAGKMFELNEKYKDFPERVSEYEIDGKKYIVHSRFVGEKNIDEVISRLAFERAVKETLA' A
#
# COMPACT_ATOMS: atom_id res chain seq x y z
N MET A 1 -9.73 -31.60 3.05
CA MET A 1 -9.30 -30.19 3.26
C MET A 1 -7.93 -30.22 3.91
N ASN A 2 -6.91 -29.69 3.24
CA ASN A 2 -5.53 -29.67 3.75
C ASN A 2 -5.44 -28.67 4.90
N LYS A 3 -4.98 -29.12 6.07
CA LYS A 3 -4.90 -28.29 7.29
C LYS A 3 -3.92 -27.13 7.15
N ASN A 4 -3.00 -27.20 6.18
CA ASN A 4 -2.04 -26.14 5.90
C ASN A 4 -2.67 -24.91 5.25
N ASP A 5 -3.74 -25.09 4.47
CA ASP A 5 -4.44 -23.97 3.81
C ASP A 5 -5.09 -23.04 4.84
N THR A 6 -5.63 -23.63 5.91
CA THR A 6 -6.34 -22.90 6.98
C THR A 6 -5.40 -22.06 7.85
N ALA A 7 -4.16 -22.48 8.06
CA ALA A 7 -3.17 -21.71 8.82
C ALA A 7 -2.68 -20.50 8.01
N VAL A 8 -2.39 -20.70 6.73
CA VAL A 8 -1.97 -19.65 5.80
C VAL A 8 -3.09 -18.61 5.60
N GLU A 9 -4.34 -19.04 5.54
CA GLU A 9 -5.50 -18.14 5.44
C GLU A 9 -5.69 -17.28 6.71
N ARG A 10 -5.50 -17.87 7.90
CA ARG A 10 -5.58 -17.12 9.17
C ARG A 10 -4.48 -16.07 9.31
N GLU A 11 -3.26 -16.41 8.91
CA GLU A 11 -2.12 -15.47 8.92
C GLU A 11 -2.36 -14.30 7.95
N LYS A 12 -2.85 -14.59 6.73
CA LYS A 12 -3.22 -13.56 5.75
C LYS A 12 -4.33 -12.66 6.27
N ALA A 13 -5.36 -13.22 6.91
CA ALA A 13 -6.46 -12.46 7.50
C ALA A 13 -5.97 -11.52 8.62
N GLY A 14 -5.09 -12.01 9.51
CA GLY A 14 -4.48 -11.18 10.56
C GLY A 14 -3.67 -10.01 9.99
N LYS A 15 -2.85 -10.28 8.97
CA LYS A 15 -2.05 -9.24 8.31
C LYS A 15 -2.90 -8.19 7.59
N MET A 16 -4.02 -8.58 6.98
CA MET A 16 -4.95 -7.64 6.34
C MET A 16 -5.64 -6.74 7.36
N PHE A 17 -6.01 -7.30 8.52
CA PHE A 17 -6.59 -6.52 9.62
C PHE A 17 -5.61 -5.46 10.15
N GLU A 18 -4.36 -5.86 10.42
CA GLU A 18 -3.31 -4.95 10.90
C GLU A 18 -3.04 -3.80 9.91
N LEU A 19 -2.95 -4.10 8.61
CA LEU A 19 -2.75 -3.09 7.57
C LEU A 19 -3.95 -2.14 7.48
N ASN A 20 -5.18 -2.65 7.58
CA ASN A 20 -6.36 -1.81 7.55
C ASN A 20 -6.41 -0.86 8.75
N GLU A 21 -6.16 -1.35 9.97
CA GLU A 21 -6.11 -0.51 11.17
C GLU A 21 -5.01 0.55 11.08
N LYS A 22 -3.82 0.17 10.61
CA LYS A 22 -2.68 1.09 10.48
C LYS A 22 -2.96 2.26 9.54
N TYR A 23 -3.74 2.03 8.48
CA TYR A 23 -3.98 3.02 7.44
C TYR A 23 -5.41 3.58 7.42
N LYS A 24 -6.25 3.25 8.42
CA LYS A 24 -7.68 3.60 8.42
C LYS A 24 -7.98 5.08 8.23
N ASP A 25 -7.10 5.95 8.72
CA ASP A 25 -7.24 7.41 8.65
C ASP A 25 -6.57 8.04 7.41
N PHE A 26 -5.95 7.23 6.55
CA PHE A 26 -5.34 7.72 5.32
C PHE A 26 -6.38 7.89 4.21
N PRO A 27 -6.16 8.82 3.26
CA PRO A 27 -7.02 8.99 2.10
C PRO A 27 -7.23 7.68 1.36
N GLU A 28 -8.50 7.34 1.16
CA GLU A 28 -8.91 6.12 0.51
C GLU A 28 -9.52 6.42 -0.87
N ARG A 29 -9.20 5.57 -1.83
CA ARG A 29 -9.89 5.44 -3.10
C ARG A 29 -10.50 4.05 -3.16
N VAL A 30 -11.82 4.00 -3.30
CA VAL A 30 -12.56 2.75 -3.53
C VAL A 30 -12.78 2.59 -5.03
N SER A 31 -12.59 1.39 -5.55
CA SER A 31 -12.85 1.08 -6.96
C SER A 31 -13.43 -0.31 -7.10
N GLU A 32 -14.42 -0.44 -7.98
CA GLU A 32 -15.10 -1.70 -8.26
C GLU A 32 -14.61 -2.27 -9.58
N TYR A 33 -14.29 -3.56 -9.59
CA TYR A 33 -13.85 -4.28 -10.77
C TYR A 33 -14.64 -5.56 -10.93
N GLU A 34 -14.94 -5.93 -12.17
CA GLU A 34 -15.48 -7.24 -12.50
C GLU A 34 -14.43 -8.04 -13.25
N ILE A 35 -14.03 -9.18 -12.69
CA ILE A 35 -13.02 -10.07 -13.26
C ILE A 35 -13.62 -11.48 -13.23
N ASP A 36 -13.70 -12.14 -14.39
CA ASP A 36 -14.31 -13.47 -14.55
C ASP A 36 -15.73 -13.59 -13.95
N GLY A 37 -16.55 -12.55 -14.12
CA GLY A 37 -17.93 -12.49 -13.59
C GLY A 37 -18.02 -12.36 -12.07
N LYS A 38 -16.90 -12.18 -11.37
CA LYS A 38 -16.85 -11.87 -9.95
C LYS A 38 -16.55 -10.40 -9.74
N LYS A 39 -17.32 -9.78 -8.84
CA LYS A 39 -17.11 -8.39 -8.43
C LYS A 39 -16.09 -8.30 -7.30
N TYR A 40 -15.16 -7.37 -7.44
CA TYR A 40 -14.10 -7.09 -6.49
C TYR A 40 -14.17 -5.62 -6.10
N ILE A 41 -14.21 -5.35 -4.79
CA ILE A 41 -14.12 -3.99 -4.25
C ILE A 41 -12.68 -3.80 -3.74
N VAL A 42 -11.95 -2.88 -4.35
CA VAL A 42 -10.57 -2.58 -3.99
C VAL A 42 -10.51 -1.27 -3.22
N HIS A 43 -10.01 -1.36 -1.99
CA HIS A 43 -9.73 -0.23 -1.12
C HIS A 43 -8.26 0.16 -1.22
N SER A 44 -7.96 1.26 -1.90
CA SER A 44 -6.60 1.78 -2.08
C SER A 44 -6.35 2.93 -1.12
N ARG A 45 -5.37 2.79 -0.22
CA ARG A 45 -4.98 3.83 0.74
C ARG A 45 -3.63 4.43 0.36
N PHE A 46 -3.54 5.74 0.31
CA PHE A 46 -2.31 6.45 -0.09
C PHE A 46 -1.50 6.84 1.15
N VAL A 47 -0.29 6.27 1.29
CA VAL A 47 0.58 6.45 2.46
C VAL A 47 1.77 7.39 2.21
N GLY A 48 1.82 8.03 1.04
CA GLY A 48 2.92 8.91 0.63
C GLY A 48 2.65 10.41 0.85
N GLU A 49 3.71 11.20 0.72
CA GLU A 49 3.62 12.67 0.64
C GLU A 49 2.70 13.05 -0.53
N LYS A 50 1.67 13.86 -0.25
CA LYS A 50 0.73 14.33 -1.27
C LYS A 50 1.35 15.36 -2.23
N ASN A 51 2.52 15.90 -1.89
CA ASN A 51 3.17 16.95 -2.64
C ASN A 51 4.29 16.37 -3.49
N ILE A 52 3.98 16.18 -4.78
CA ILE A 52 4.94 15.64 -5.74
C ILE A 52 6.17 16.56 -5.91
N ASP A 53 5.99 17.88 -5.79
CA ASP A 53 7.07 18.84 -5.95
C ASP A 53 8.07 18.74 -4.78
N GLU A 54 7.56 18.51 -3.57
CA GLU A 54 8.37 18.30 -2.37
C GLU A 54 9.20 17.00 -2.48
N VAL A 55 8.57 15.92 -2.91
CA VAL A 55 9.24 14.62 -3.12
C VAL A 55 10.33 14.72 -4.18
N ILE A 56 10.04 15.35 -5.33
CA ILE A 56 11.00 15.54 -6.42
C ILE A 56 12.17 16.39 -5.92
N SER A 57 11.88 17.51 -5.23
CA SER A 57 12.91 18.42 -4.72
C SER A 57 13.83 17.72 -3.72
N ARG A 58 13.26 16.96 -2.78
CA ARG A 58 14.04 16.19 -1.80
C ARG A 58 14.91 15.15 -2.47
N LEU A 59 14.37 14.36 -3.40
CA LEU A 59 15.14 13.32 -4.10
C LEU A 59 16.28 13.92 -4.93
N ALA A 60 16.02 15.04 -5.61
CA ALA A 60 17.04 15.77 -6.37
C ALA A 60 18.15 16.30 -5.45
N PHE A 61 17.77 16.87 -4.30
CA PHE A 61 18.72 17.34 -3.30
C PHE A 61 19.58 16.21 -2.73
N GLU A 62 18.96 15.11 -2.28
CA GLU A 62 19.67 13.95 -1.74
C GLU A 62 20.66 13.36 -2.75
N ARG A 63 20.26 13.30 -4.03
CA ARG A 63 21.12 12.85 -5.12
C ARG A 63 22.31 13.79 -5.34
N ALA A 64 22.07 15.10 -5.40
CA ALA A 64 23.14 16.09 -5.58
C ALA A 64 24.13 16.07 -4.41
N VAL A 65 23.65 15.93 -3.17
CA VAL A 65 24.50 15.81 -1.98
C VAL A 65 25.36 14.56 -2.06
N LYS A 66 24.78 13.41 -2.43
CA LYS A 66 25.50 12.15 -2.57
C LYS A 66 26.57 12.22 -3.67
N GLU A 67 26.29 12.87 -4.78
CA GLU A 67 27.24 13.06 -5.89
C GLU A 67 28.35 14.06 -5.55
N THR A 68 28.12 15.01 -4.63
CA THR A 68 29.11 16.01 -4.21
C THR A 68 30.00 15.53 -3.06
N LEU A 69 29.49 14.65 -2.20
CA LEU A 69 30.20 14.12 -1.03
C LEU A 69 30.84 12.74 -1.27
N ALA A 70 30.70 12.17 -2.47
CA ALA A 70 31.40 10.97 -2.92
C ALA A 70 32.69 11.33 -3.66
#